data_AF-A0A4S2KM71-F1
#
_entry.id   AF-A0A4S2KM71-F1
#
_cell.length_a   1.000
_cell.length_b   1.000
_cell.length_c   1.000
_cell.angle_alpha   90.00
_cell.angle_beta   90.00
_cell.angle_gamma   90.00
#
_symmetry.space_group_name_H-M   'P 1'
#
loop_
_entity.id
_entity.type
_entity.pdbx_description
1 polymer ?
#
loop_
_entity_poly.entity_id
_entity_poly.type
_entity_poly.pdbx_seq_one_letter_code
_entity_poly.pdbx_strand_id
1 'polypeptide(L)'
;MVTAHHDGHHHRASGRIHLPRAMEATKKFLCREPQSRAYNLRDLVHNMQPSESVNRPVYIVVKKCDSHTGCCVSPDLSCAPVRSSIYHEDMEVEVWSLLTNSTKKVWIRIEQHGRCSCEISSAGERLIEDTQPPNIQIL
;
A
#
# COMPACT_ATOMS: atom_id res chain seq x y z
N MET A 1 21.87 55.32 4.21
CA MET A 1 22.37 54.47 3.12
C MET A 1 22.93 53.20 3.71
N VAL A 2 22.22 52.08 3.62
CA VAL A 2 22.72 50.78 3.11
C VAL A 2 21.48 50.10 2.52
N THR A 3 21.45 50.03 1.20
CA THR A 3 20.48 49.30 0.39
C THR A 3 20.86 47.83 0.39
N ALA A 4 19.90 46.95 0.71
CA ALA A 4 20.01 45.52 0.43
C ALA A 4 18.91 45.17 -0.58
N HIS A 5 19.30 45.12 -1.85
CA HIS A 5 18.61 44.38 -2.90
C HIS A 5 19.22 42.97 -2.96
N HIS A 6 18.37 41.95 -2.98
CA HIS A 6 18.44 40.78 -3.87
C HIS A 6 17.28 39.86 -3.47
N ASP A 7 16.18 39.89 -4.22
CA ASP A 7 15.90 38.94 -5.31
C ASP A 7 15.86 37.49 -4.83
N GLY A 8 14.65 37.06 -4.48
CA GLY A 8 14.31 35.68 -4.16
C GLY A 8 12.96 35.30 -4.75
N HIS A 9 12.67 35.73 -5.99
CA HIS A 9 11.51 35.26 -6.73
C HIS A 9 11.72 33.81 -7.19
N HIS A 10 11.60 32.85 -6.27
CA HIS A 10 11.35 31.45 -6.62
C HIS A 10 9.89 31.28 -7.02
N HIS A 11 9.51 31.82 -8.18
CA HIS A 11 8.32 31.37 -8.86
C HIS A 11 8.56 29.91 -9.27
N ARG A 12 8.07 28.98 -8.45
CA ARG A 12 7.84 27.58 -8.83
C ARG A 12 7.06 27.62 -10.14
N ALA A 13 7.73 27.32 -11.26
CA ALA A 13 7.07 27.28 -12.55
C ALA A 13 5.82 26.41 -12.40
N SER A 14 4.65 26.97 -12.74
CA SER A 14 3.41 26.22 -12.76
C SER A 14 3.55 25.15 -13.83
N GLY A 15 3.99 23.95 -13.43
CA GLY A 15 4.21 22.82 -14.30
C GLY A 15 2.87 22.28 -14.79
N ARG A 16 2.28 22.95 -15.78
CA ARG A 16 1.07 22.46 -16.45
C ARG A 16 1.42 21.25 -17.30
N ILE A 17 0.67 20.17 -17.15
CA ILE A 17 0.79 18.97 -17.98
C ILE A 17 -0.32 19.04 -19.02
N HIS A 18 0.03 19.01 -20.30
CA HIS A 18 -0.96 18.96 -21.38
C HIS A 18 -1.57 17.56 -21.49
N LEU A 19 -2.84 17.50 -21.92
CA LEU A 19 -3.60 16.24 -22.04
C LEU A 19 -2.83 15.14 -22.80
N PRO A 20 -2.21 15.38 -23.97
CA PRO A 20 -1.47 14.33 -24.67
C PRO A 20 -0.32 13.74 -23.83
N ARG A 21 0.36 14.57 -23.06
CA ARG A 21 1.45 14.13 -22.16
C ARG A 21 0.90 13.32 -20.99
N ALA A 22 -0.25 13.71 -20.44
CA ALA A 22 -0.92 12.94 -19.39
C ALA A 22 -1.36 11.55 -19.92
N MET A 23 -1.96 11.50 -21.11
CA MET A 23 -2.37 10.24 -21.75
C MET A 23 -1.18 9.33 -22.07
N GLU A 24 -0.04 9.88 -22.46
CA GLU A 24 1.17 9.08 -22.71
C GLU A 24 1.73 8.48 -21.41
N ALA A 25 1.61 9.20 -20.29
CA ALA A 25 2.00 8.67 -18.99
C ALA A 25 1.10 7.51 -18.56
N THR A 26 -0.21 7.61 -18.74
CA THR A 26 -1.15 6.54 -18.35
C THR A 26 -0.94 5.27 -19.18
N LYS A 27 -0.61 5.39 -20.46
CA LYS A 27 -0.27 4.24 -21.32
C LYS A 27 0.96 3.46 -20.87
N LYS A 28 1.89 4.11 -20.16
CA LYS A 28 3.13 3.52 -19.65
C LYS A 28 2.98 2.92 -18.25
N PHE A 29 1.90 3.25 -17.55
CA PHE A 29 1.66 2.84 -16.17
C PHE A 29 0.41 1.95 -16.11
N LEU A 30 0.43 0.80 -16.78
CA LEU A 30 -0.74 -0.09 -16.89
C LEU A 30 -0.87 -1.01 -15.67
N CYS A 31 -2.12 -1.29 -15.27
CA CYS A 31 -2.44 -2.32 -14.28
C CYS A 31 -2.02 -3.71 -14.79
N ARG A 32 -0.98 -4.31 -14.19
CA ARG A 32 -0.48 -5.65 -14.54
C ARG A 32 0.13 -6.36 -13.35
N GLU A 33 1.17 -5.77 -12.79
CA GLU A 33 1.97 -6.35 -11.71
C GLU A 33 1.63 -5.69 -10.37
N PRO A 34 1.54 -6.49 -9.30
CA PRO A 34 1.32 -5.97 -7.96
C PRO A 34 2.49 -5.09 -7.51
N GLN A 35 2.18 -3.98 -6.85
CA GLN A 35 3.18 -3.07 -6.32
C GLN A 35 3.47 -3.38 -4.86
N SER A 36 4.71 -3.10 -4.43
CA SER A 36 5.07 -3.23 -3.03
C SER A 36 4.38 -2.14 -2.19
N ARG A 37 3.82 -2.54 -1.06
CA ARG A 37 3.21 -1.66 -0.05
C ARG A 37 3.78 -2.00 1.32
N ALA A 38 4.18 -0.96 2.04
CA ALA A 38 4.64 -1.10 3.41
C ALA A 38 3.45 -0.92 4.36
N TYR A 39 3.33 -1.82 5.33
CA TYR A 39 2.33 -1.73 6.39
C TYR A 39 3.02 -1.81 7.75
N ASN A 40 2.60 -0.97 8.68
CA ASN A 40 3.02 -1.12 10.07
C ASN A 40 2.34 -2.37 10.63
N LEU A 41 3.14 -3.32 11.11
CA LEU A 41 2.62 -4.62 11.53
C LEU A 41 1.68 -4.51 12.74
N ARG A 42 1.86 -3.49 13.58
CA ARG A 42 0.96 -3.19 14.70
C ARG A 42 -0.44 -2.81 14.24
N ASP A 43 -0.56 -2.17 13.09
CA ASP A 43 -1.84 -1.74 12.51
C ASP A 43 -2.57 -2.89 11.81
N LEU A 44 -1.92 -4.03 11.64
CA LEU A 44 -2.49 -5.18 10.93
C LEU A 44 -2.99 -6.26 11.88
N VAL A 45 -2.27 -6.49 12.98
CA VAL A 45 -2.60 -7.57 13.90
C VAL A 45 -3.56 -7.10 14.99
N HIS A 46 -4.81 -6.86 14.60
CA HIS A 46 -5.87 -6.43 15.52
C HIS A 46 -6.35 -7.53 16.47
N ASN A 47 -6.11 -8.79 16.15
CA ASN A 47 -6.62 -9.95 16.91
C ASN A 47 -5.60 -10.51 17.92
N MET A 48 -4.54 -9.77 18.25
CA MET A 48 -3.64 -10.18 19.34
C MET A 48 -4.32 -10.03 20.71
N GLN A 49 -3.85 -10.82 21.67
CA GLN A 49 -4.25 -10.64 23.07
C GLN A 49 -3.94 -9.20 23.50
N PRO A 50 -4.80 -8.53 24.30
CA PRO A 50 -4.58 -7.13 24.69
C PRO A 50 -3.26 -6.85 25.42
N SER A 51 -2.68 -7.89 26.03
CA SER A 51 -1.39 -7.85 26.72
C SER A 51 -0.19 -8.13 25.80
N GLU A 52 -0.44 -8.38 24.52
CA GLU A 52 0.57 -8.72 23.53
C GLU A 52 0.67 -7.61 22.48
N SER A 53 1.89 -7.30 22.05
CA SER A 53 2.14 -6.37 20.96
C SER A 53 3.24 -6.91 20.07
N VAL A 54 3.05 -6.79 18.76
CA VAL A 54 4.15 -7.06 17.82
C VAL A 54 5.26 -6.05 18.07
N ASN A 55 6.48 -6.56 18.16
CA ASN A 55 7.69 -5.78 18.37
C ASN A 55 8.58 -5.78 17.11
N ARG A 56 8.73 -6.95 16.45
CA ARG A 56 9.56 -7.07 15.24
C ARG A 56 8.97 -8.02 14.19
N PRO A 57 9.10 -7.71 12.89
CA PRO A 57 9.54 -6.42 12.34
C PRO A 57 8.48 -5.33 12.60
N VAL A 58 8.87 -4.05 12.57
CA VAL A 58 7.93 -2.92 12.74
C VAL A 58 7.04 -2.76 11.50
N TYR A 59 7.63 -2.98 10.32
CA TYR A 59 6.93 -2.92 9.04
C TYR A 59 7.10 -4.23 8.29
N ILE A 60 6.08 -4.59 7.53
CA ILE A 60 6.14 -5.64 6.52
C ILE A 60 5.90 -5.05 5.14
N VAL A 61 6.39 -5.73 4.11
CA VAL A 61 6.18 -5.35 2.72
C VAL A 61 5.37 -6.44 2.05
N VAL A 62 4.24 -6.06 1.46
CA VAL A 62 3.36 -6.98 0.72
C VAL A 62 3.21 -6.53 -0.73
N LYS A 63 2.89 -7.48 -1.60
CA LYS A 63 2.51 -7.27 -2.98
C LYS A 63 1.00 -7.03 -3.02
N LYS A 64 0.60 -5.82 -3.41
CA LYS A 64 -0.81 -5.41 -3.48
C LYS A 64 -1.16 -4.83 -4.84
N CYS A 65 -2.42 -5.03 -5.21
CA CYS A 65 -3.12 -4.42 -6.32
C CYS A 65 -4.17 -3.51 -5.67
N ASP A 66 -4.17 -2.25 -6.07
CA ASP A 66 -5.05 -1.18 -5.62
C ASP A 66 -5.22 -0.17 -6.76
N SER A 67 -6.09 0.83 -6.61
CA SER A 67 -6.34 1.83 -7.66
C SER A 67 -5.08 2.62 -8.07
N HIS A 68 -4.07 2.64 -7.20
CA HIS A 68 -2.78 3.31 -7.40
C HIS A 68 -1.72 2.42 -8.05
N THR A 69 -2.01 1.14 -8.30
CA THR A 69 -1.06 0.16 -8.84
C THR A 69 -0.85 0.35 -10.33
N GLY A 70 -1.88 0.76 -11.07
CA GLY A 70 -1.79 1.04 -12.50
C GLY A 70 -3.09 1.56 -13.10
N CYS A 71 -2.97 2.21 -14.25
CA CYS A 71 -4.07 2.76 -15.01
C CYS A 71 -4.86 1.68 -15.77
N CYS A 72 -6.17 1.89 -15.83
CA CYS A 72 -7.11 1.16 -16.67
C CYS A 72 -7.60 2.03 -17.83
N VAL A 73 -8.15 1.39 -18.87
CA VAL A 73 -8.57 2.07 -20.12
C VAL A 73 -9.90 2.81 -20.02
N SER A 74 -10.66 2.58 -18.94
CA SER A 74 -11.98 3.17 -18.69
C SER A 74 -12.06 3.71 -17.25
N PRO A 75 -12.76 4.84 -17.02
CA PRO A 75 -12.98 5.40 -15.68
C PRO A 75 -13.85 4.52 -14.77
N ASP A 76 -14.59 3.57 -15.34
CA ASP A 76 -15.43 2.61 -14.60
C ASP A 76 -14.65 1.38 -14.13
N LEU A 77 -13.36 1.29 -14.50
CA LEU A 77 -12.47 0.20 -14.12
C LEU A 77 -11.45 0.68 -13.09
N SER A 78 -11.10 -0.21 -12.17
CA SER A 78 -10.00 -0.03 -11.21
C SER A 78 -9.04 -1.21 -11.27
N CYS A 79 -7.80 -0.98 -10.88
CA CYS A 79 -6.82 -2.05 -10.77
C CYS A 79 -7.08 -2.84 -9.49
N ALA A 80 -7.32 -4.15 -9.63
CA ALA A 80 -7.71 -5.05 -8.55
C ALA A 80 -6.94 -6.38 -8.66
N PRO A 81 -6.83 -7.17 -7.57
CA PRO A 81 -6.21 -8.48 -7.64
C PRO A 81 -7.01 -9.47 -8.48
N VAL A 82 -6.30 -10.26 -9.29
CA VAL A 82 -6.87 -11.47 -9.87
C VAL A 82 -7.03 -12.50 -8.74
N ARG A 83 -8.28 -12.82 -8.36
CA ARG A 83 -8.58 -13.68 -7.20
C ARG A 83 -7.85 -15.03 -7.21
N SER A 84 -7.72 -15.66 -8.37
CA SER A 84 -7.02 -16.95 -8.52
C SER A 84 -5.49 -16.86 -8.40
N SER A 85 -4.94 -15.65 -8.38
CA SER A 85 -3.51 -15.37 -8.21
C SER A 85 -3.18 -14.81 -6.83
N ILE A 86 -4.15 -14.79 -5.90
CA ILE A 86 -3.90 -14.46 -4.50
C ILE A 86 -3.23 -15.66 -3.84
N TYR A 87 -2.15 -15.41 -3.12
CA TYR A 87 -1.39 -16.43 -2.40
C TYR A 87 -1.04 -15.92 -1.00
N HIS A 88 -0.46 -16.78 -0.17
CA HIS A 88 -0.10 -16.42 1.19
C HIS A 88 1.36 -16.76 1.47
N GLU A 89 2.01 -15.91 2.27
CA GLU A 89 3.35 -16.14 2.78
C GLU A 89 3.31 -16.19 4.30
N ASP A 90 4.04 -17.14 4.87
CA ASP A 90 4.17 -17.28 6.32
C ASP A 90 5.47 -16.57 6.76
N MET A 91 5.38 -15.75 7.82
CA MET A 91 6.48 -14.94 8.36
C MET A 91 6.57 -15.10 9.87
N GLU A 92 7.79 -15.25 10.39
CA GLU A 92 8.04 -15.24 11.83
C GLU A 92 8.12 -13.79 12.34
N VAL A 93 7.41 -13.51 13.43
CA VAL A 93 7.38 -12.19 14.09
C VAL A 93 7.61 -12.33 15.58
N GLU A 94 8.24 -11.32 16.16
CA GLU A 94 8.51 -11.23 17.58
C GLU A 94 7.40 -10.43 18.27
N VAL A 95 6.79 -11.04 19.27
CA VAL A 95 5.70 -10.48 20.06
C VAL A 95 6.17 -10.29 21.49
N TRP A 96 5.97 -9.08 22.01
CA TRP A 96 6.19 -8.77 23.40
C TRP A 96 4.92 -9.03 24.21
N SER A 97 5.06 -9.73 25.34
CA SER A 97 3.96 -9.99 26.28
C SER A 97 4.18 -9.21 27.57
N LEU A 98 3.24 -8.31 27.88
CA LEU A 98 3.24 -7.54 29.13
C LEU A 98 2.98 -8.44 30.36
N LEU A 99 2.24 -9.55 30.19
CA LEU A 99 1.92 -10.47 31.30
C LEU A 99 3.13 -11.26 31.77
N THR A 100 3.96 -11.72 30.82
CA THR A 100 5.13 -12.55 31.13
C THR A 100 6.44 -11.76 31.14
N ASN A 101 6.39 -10.49 30.76
CA ASN A 101 7.57 -9.62 30.59
C ASN A 101 8.64 -10.29 29.69
N SER A 102 8.19 -10.96 28.63
CA SER A 102 9.04 -11.76 27.74
C SER A 102 8.66 -11.57 26.27
N THR A 103 9.62 -11.88 25.38
CA THR A 103 9.38 -11.93 23.94
C THR A 103 9.17 -13.39 23.50
N LYS A 104 8.22 -13.60 22.59
CA LYS A 104 7.99 -14.89 21.94
C LYS A 104 7.99 -14.71 20.42
N LYS A 105 8.35 -15.77 19.71
CA LYS A 105 8.25 -15.83 18.25
C LYS A 105 6.93 -16.51 17.89
N VAL A 106 6.20 -15.92 16.96
CA VAL A 106 4.96 -16.49 16.40
C VAL A 106 5.01 -16.42 14.89
N TRP A 107 4.32 -17.33 14.24
CA TRP A 107 4.15 -17.28 12.80
C TRP A 107 2.87 -16.53 12.46
N ILE A 108 2.93 -15.68 11.43
CA ILE A 108 1.77 -15.06 10.82
C ILE A 108 1.70 -15.48 9.37
N ARG A 109 0.48 -15.61 8.85
CA ARG A 109 0.18 -15.81 7.44
C ARG A 109 -0.33 -14.51 6.86
N ILE A 110 0.25 -14.07 5.75
CA ILE A 110 0.00 -12.76 5.13
C ILE A 110 -0.47 -12.98 3.69
N GLU A 111 -1.61 -12.38 3.33
CA GLU A 111 -2.10 -12.36 1.95
C GLU A 111 -1.19 -11.54 1.03
N GLN A 112 -0.92 -12.08 -0.15
CA GLN A 112 -0.15 -11.49 -1.22
C GLN A 112 -0.93 -11.55 -2.54
N HIS A 113 -0.85 -10.50 -3.35
CA HIS A 113 -1.41 -10.50 -4.69
C HIS A 113 -0.34 -10.92 -5.68
N GLY A 114 -0.59 -11.92 -6.53
CA GLY A 114 0.34 -12.37 -7.56
C GLY A 114 0.16 -11.68 -8.92
N ARG A 115 -1.05 -11.22 -9.23
CA ARG A 115 -1.38 -10.55 -10.51
C ARG A 115 -2.51 -9.54 -10.31
N CYS A 116 -2.50 -8.48 -11.12
CA CYS A 116 -3.56 -7.48 -11.15
C CYS A 116 -4.30 -7.47 -12.50
N SER A 117 -5.57 -7.12 -12.47
CA SER A 117 -6.42 -6.87 -13.65
C SER A 117 -7.29 -5.63 -13.45
N CYS A 118 -7.78 -5.09 -14.55
CA CYS A 118 -8.77 -4.02 -14.52
C CYS A 118 -10.16 -4.62 -14.36
N GLU A 119 -10.79 -4.37 -13.22
CA GLU A 119 -12.12 -4.86 -12.87
C GLU A 119 -13.10 -3.69 -12.73
N ILE A 120 -14.39 -3.95 -12.93
CA ILE A 120 -15.44 -2.94 -12.74
C ILE A 120 -15.47 -2.54 -11.27
N SER A 121 -15.43 -1.25 -10.98
CA SER A 121 -15.44 -0.74 -9.60
C SER A 121 -16.04 0.66 -9.53
N SER A 122 -16.93 0.87 -8.56
CA SER A 122 -17.48 2.19 -8.24
C SER A 122 -16.49 3.06 -7.47
N ALA A 123 -16.77 4.36 -7.33
CA ALA A 123 -15.91 5.25 -6.53
C ALA A 123 -15.84 4.85 -5.04
N GLY A 124 -16.94 4.34 -4.48
CA GLY A 124 -16.98 3.88 -3.09
C GLY A 124 -16.20 2.58 -2.88
N GLU A 125 -16.35 1.61 -3.79
CA GLU A 125 -15.61 0.35 -3.73
C GLU A 125 -14.10 0.57 -3.85
N ARG A 126 -13.66 1.45 -4.78
CA ARG A 126 -12.26 1.86 -4.90
C ARG A 126 -11.67 2.36 -3.58
N LEU A 127 -12.38 3.26 -2.90
CA LEU A 127 -11.90 3.82 -1.64
C LEU A 127 -11.75 2.76 -0.55
N ILE A 128 -12.70 1.82 -0.48
CA ILE A 128 -12.65 0.71 0.48
C ILE A 128 -11.45 -0.20 0.17
N GLU A 129 -11.29 -0.62 -1.08
CA GLU A 129 -10.18 -1.50 -1.49
C GLU A 129 -8.80 -0.86 -1.27
N ASP A 130 -8.66 0.44 -1.53
CA ASP A 130 -7.42 1.19 -1.36
C ASP A 130 -7.01 1.33 0.12
N THR A 131 -7.99 1.36 1.02
CA THR A 131 -7.78 1.48 2.46
C THR A 131 -7.73 0.15 3.19
N GLN A 132 -8.15 -0.94 2.53
CA GLN A 132 -8.22 -2.26 3.14
C GLN A 132 -6.81 -2.83 3.35
N PRO A 133 -6.41 -3.15 4.60
CA PRO A 133 -5.15 -3.83 4.86
C PRO A 133 -5.15 -5.26 4.29
N PRO A 134 -3.97 -5.87 4.07
CA PRO A 134 -3.89 -7.28 3.71
C PRO A 134 -4.50 -8.17 4.80
N ASN A 135 -5.07 -9.31 4.42
CA ASN A 135 -5.53 -10.30 5.39
C ASN A 135 -4.33 -10.92 6.11
N ILE A 136 -4.34 -10.88 7.45
CA ILE A 136 -3.31 -11.47 8.29
C ILE A 136 -3.92 -12.38 9.34
N GLN A 137 -3.32 -13.56 9.51
CA GLN A 137 -3.73 -14.57 10.49
C GLN A 137 -2.52 -14.96 11.34
N ILE A 138 -2.71 -15.13 12.64
CA ILE A 138 -1.70 -15.71 13.53
C ILE A 138 -1.86 -17.23 13.46
N LEU A 139 -0.74 -17.95 13.34
CA LEU A 139 -0.70 -19.42 13.24
C LEU A 139 -0.41 -20.08 14.59
#